data_AF-A0A6B0RKR7-F1
#
_entry.id   AF-A0A6B0RKR7-F1
#
_cell.length_a   1.000
_cell.length_b   1.000
_cell.length_c   1.000
_cell.angle_alpha   90.00
_cell.angle_beta   90.00
_cell.angle_gamma   90.00
#
_symmetry.space_group_name_H-M   'P 1'
#
loop_
_entity.id
_entity.type
_entity.pdbx_description
1 polymer ?
#
loop_
_entity_poly.entity_id
_entity_poly.type
_entity_poly.pdbx_seq_one_letter_code
_entity_poly.pdbx_strand_id
1 'polypeptide(L)'
;MEPRAVADALETGEEDVVMEALRAYNRENSQSFTFDDAQQEDRKRLAKLLVSVLEQGLPPSRRVIWLQSIRILSRDRSCLDSFTSRRSLQALACYAGISASQGSVPEPLNMDVVLESLKCLCNLVLSSPVAQALAAEAGLVVRLAERVGLCRQSSFPHDVQFFDLRLLFLLTALRTDVRQQLFQELQGVRLLTRALELTLGMTEGERHPELLPPQETERAMEILKVLFNITFDSIKREVDEVRADLNLWVEFNNLDISCTCFFAGFLQISGLGVLSHHAVNLLGNLPVKCLDVLLTLEPHEGSLEFLGVNMDVIRVLLSFMEKRLHQTHRLKESVAPVLSVLTECARMHRPARKFLKAQVLPPLRDVRTRPEVGELLRNKLVRLMTHLDTDVKRVAAEFLFVLCSESVPRFIKYTGYGNAAGLLAARGLMAGGRPEGQYSEDEDTDTDEYKEAKASINPVTGRVEEKPPNPMEGMTEEQKEHEAMKLVNMFDKLSRHRVIQPMGMSPRGQLTSLQDAKCETMEGQLSSDPDSDPD
;
A
#
# COMPACT_ATOMS: atom_id res chain seq x y z
N MET A 1 -18.00 -0.59 -39.99
CA MET A 1 -18.38 -1.78 -40.75
C MET A 1 -18.82 -2.80 -39.75
N GLU A 2 -19.93 -3.48 -40.02
CA GLU A 2 -20.47 -4.47 -39.08
C GLU A 2 -19.59 -5.73 -39.00
N PRO A 3 -19.45 -6.38 -37.81
CA PRO A 3 -18.63 -7.58 -37.65
C PRO A 3 -18.95 -8.69 -38.66
N ARG A 4 -20.24 -8.86 -38.98
CA ARG A 4 -20.72 -9.83 -39.95
C ARG A 4 -20.15 -9.60 -41.35
N ALA A 5 -20.20 -8.36 -41.84
CA ALA A 5 -19.72 -8.01 -43.17
C ALA A 5 -18.19 -8.21 -43.28
N VAL A 6 -17.47 -7.97 -42.18
CA VAL A 6 -16.03 -8.23 -42.11
C VAL A 6 -15.74 -9.73 -42.13
N ALA A 7 -16.48 -10.52 -41.35
CA ALA A 7 -16.34 -11.98 -41.35
C ALA A 7 -16.63 -12.58 -42.73
N ASP A 8 -17.66 -12.10 -43.42
CA ASP A 8 -18.00 -12.53 -44.77
C ASP A 8 -16.88 -12.18 -45.77
N ALA A 9 -16.28 -10.99 -45.66
CA ALA A 9 -15.11 -10.62 -46.47
C ALA A 9 -13.89 -11.52 -46.20
N LEU A 10 -13.65 -11.94 -44.95
CA LEU A 10 -12.56 -12.86 -44.63
C LEU A 10 -12.75 -14.25 -45.26
N GLU A 11 -13.99 -14.69 -45.44
CA GLU A 11 -14.30 -15.98 -46.07
C GLU A 11 -14.21 -15.95 -47.60
N THR A 12 -14.41 -14.80 -48.25
CA THR A 12 -14.18 -14.68 -49.70
C THR A 12 -12.70 -14.79 -50.06
N GLY A 13 -11.81 -14.46 -49.12
CA GLY A 13 -10.36 -14.59 -49.29
C GLY A 13 -9.73 -13.58 -50.25
N GLU A 14 -10.50 -12.62 -50.77
CA GLU A 14 -9.99 -11.60 -51.69
C GLU A 14 -9.22 -10.54 -50.90
N GLU A 15 -7.90 -10.52 -51.07
CA GLU A 15 -6.98 -9.85 -50.15
C GLU A 15 -7.27 -8.35 -49.97
N ASP A 16 -7.56 -7.62 -51.05
CA ASP A 16 -7.80 -6.18 -50.99
C ASP A 16 -9.15 -5.83 -50.35
N VAL A 17 -10.17 -6.68 -50.55
CA VAL A 17 -11.49 -6.55 -49.93
C VAL A 17 -11.40 -6.80 -48.43
N VAL A 18 -10.67 -7.85 -48.03
CA VAL A 18 -10.41 -8.16 -46.61
C VAL A 18 -9.73 -6.99 -45.92
N MET A 19 -8.69 -6.43 -46.54
CA MET A 19 -7.96 -5.33 -45.92
C MET A 19 -8.77 -4.05 -45.80
N GLU A 20 -9.58 -3.71 -46.81
CA GLU A 20 -10.45 -2.53 -46.70
C GLU A 20 -11.52 -2.74 -45.63
N ALA A 21 -12.08 -3.96 -45.54
CA ALA A 21 -13.05 -4.29 -44.52
C ALA A 21 -12.47 -4.17 -43.09
N LEU A 22 -11.27 -4.73 -42.86
CA LEU A 22 -10.56 -4.60 -41.59
C LEU A 22 -10.20 -3.14 -41.27
N ARG A 23 -9.74 -2.35 -42.24
CA ARG A 23 -9.44 -0.92 -42.03
C ARG A 23 -10.69 -0.11 -41.68
N ALA A 24 -11.83 -0.38 -42.33
CA ALA A 24 -13.09 0.27 -42.03
C ALA A 24 -13.57 -0.11 -40.62
N TYR A 25 -13.51 -1.40 -40.29
CA TYR A 25 -13.83 -1.91 -38.96
C TYR A 25 -12.98 -1.25 -37.86
N ASN A 26 -11.66 -1.18 -38.07
CA ASN A 26 -10.73 -0.61 -37.10
C ASN A 26 -10.95 0.89 -36.89
N ARG A 27 -11.23 1.65 -37.97
CA ARG A 27 -11.53 3.08 -37.89
C ARG A 27 -12.75 3.35 -37.00
N GLU A 28 -13.83 2.62 -37.23
CA GLU A 28 -15.08 2.81 -36.49
C GLU A 28 -15.03 2.30 -35.04
N ASN A 29 -14.27 1.22 -34.78
CA ASN A 29 -14.26 0.57 -33.46
C ASN A 29 -12.99 0.84 -32.62
N SER A 30 -12.10 1.73 -33.06
CA SER A 30 -10.81 2.02 -32.40
C SER A 30 -10.96 2.42 -30.93
N GLN A 31 -12.02 3.14 -30.58
CA GLN A 31 -12.35 3.62 -29.23
C GLN A 31 -13.53 2.86 -28.58
N SER A 32 -13.98 1.76 -29.18
CA SER A 32 -15.07 0.96 -28.62
C SER A 32 -14.57 0.12 -27.44
N PHE A 33 -15.22 0.29 -26.29
CA PHE A 33 -15.04 -0.52 -25.06
C PHE A 33 -16.34 -1.21 -24.63
N THR A 34 -17.47 -0.84 -25.23
CA THR A 34 -18.79 -1.45 -25.06
C THR A 34 -19.21 -2.02 -26.40
N PHE A 35 -19.73 -3.24 -26.41
CA PHE A 35 -20.11 -3.93 -27.63
C PHE A 35 -21.57 -4.37 -27.55
N ASP A 36 -22.28 -4.32 -28.67
CA ASP A 36 -23.69 -4.70 -28.76
C ASP A 36 -23.86 -6.22 -28.60
N ASP A 37 -24.73 -6.65 -27.68
CA ASP A 37 -25.03 -8.07 -27.45
C ASP A 37 -25.68 -8.72 -28.67
N ALA A 38 -26.40 -7.95 -29.50
CA ALA A 38 -27.05 -8.47 -30.72
C ALA A 38 -26.04 -9.01 -31.73
N GLN A 39 -24.82 -8.46 -31.75
CA GLN A 39 -23.75 -8.82 -32.69
C GLN A 39 -22.70 -9.76 -32.07
N GLN A 40 -22.97 -10.32 -30.89
CA GLN A 40 -22.02 -11.15 -30.16
C GLN A 40 -21.54 -12.36 -30.97
N GLU A 41 -22.45 -13.08 -31.61
CA GLU A 41 -22.10 -14.28 -32.39
C GLU A 41 -21.33 -13.94 -33.66
N ASP A 42 -21.63 -12.81 -34.30
CA ASP A 42 -20.88 -12.32 -35.45
C ASP A 42 -19.44 -11.96 -35.07
N ARG A 43 -19.24 -11.32 -33.91
CA ARG A 43 -17.89 -11.02 -33.38
C ARG A 43 -17.13 -12.28 -32.99
N LYS A 44 -17.78 -13.28 -32.39
CA LYS A 44 -17.16 -14.59 -32.12
C LYS A 44 -16.74 -15.31 -33.40
N ARG A 45 -17.57 -15.27 -34.44
CA ARG A 45 -17.21 -15.83 -35.76
C ARG A 45 -16.00 -15.10 -36.34
N LEU A 46 -16.02 -13.76 -36.34
CA LEU A 46 -14.89 -12.95 -36.79
C LEU A 46 -13.61 -13.28 -36.00
N ALA A 47 -13.69 -13.37 -34.67
CA ALA A 47 -12.55 -13.70 -33.81
C ALA A 47 -11.93 -15.05 -34.17
N LYS A 48 -12.72 -16.09 -34.42
CA LYS A 48 -12.23 -17.42 -34.84
C LYS A 48 -11.51 -17.38 -36.18
N LEU A 49 -12.02 -16.61 -37.14
CA LEU A 49 -11.36 -16.41 -38.44
C LEU A 49 -10.01 -15.70 -38.26
N LEU A 50 -9.97 -14.63 -37.46
CA LEU A 50 -8.74 -13.90 -37.17
C LEU A 50 -7.68 -14.77 -36.47
N VAL A 51 -8.10 -15.59 -35.50
CA VAL A 51 -7.23 -16.54 -34.79
C VAL A 51 -6.60 -17.55 -35.75
N SER A 52 -7.40 -18.09 -36.67
CA SER A 52 -6.93 -19.07 -37.64
C SER A 52 -5.79 -18.52 -38.50
N VAL A 53 -5.89 -17.26 -38.93
CA VAL A 53 -4.83 -16.58 -39.71
C VAL A 53 -3.65 -16.18 -38.82
N LEU A 54 -3.91 -15.72 -37.60
CA LEU A 54 -2.86 -15.38 -36.62
C LEU A 54 -1.93 -16.58 -36.35
N GLU A 55 -2.49 -17.76 -36.14
CA GLU A 55 -1.75 -18.99 -35.83
C GLU A 55 -0.97 -19.54 -37.03
N GLN A 56 -1.41 -19.24 -38.25
CA GLN A 56 -0.69 -19.61 -39.48
C GLN A 56 0.46 -18.66 -39.81
N GLY A 57 0.36 -17.40 -39.38
CA GLY A 57 1.35 -16.37 -39.62
C GLY A 57 0.79 -15.21 -40.45
N LEU A 58 0.94 -13.98 -39.94
CA LEU A 58 0.43 -12.77 -40.56
C LEU A 58 1.38 -12.24 -41.63
N PRO A 59 0.87 -11.83 -42.80
CA PRO A 59 1.69 -11.27 -43.87
C PRO A 59 2.38 -9.96 -43.43
N PRO A 60 3.71 -9.80 -43.65
CA PRO A 60 4.50 -8.68 -43.10
C PRO A 60 3.94 -7.28 -43.38
N SER A 61 3.45 -7.05 -44.59
CA SER A 61 2.97 -5.73 -45.05
C SER A 61 1.68 -5.26 -44.37
N ARG A 62 0.94 -6.18 -43.74
CA ARG A 62 -0.44 -5.94 -43.28
C ARG A 62 -0.65 -6.32 -41.80
N ARG A 63 0.41 -6.75 -41.09
CA ARG A 63 0.38 -7.22 -39.68
C ARG A 63 -0.32 -6.23 -38.74
N VAL A 64 -0.04 -4.94 -38.87
CA VAL A 64 -0.60 -3.90 -37.98
C VAL A 64 -2.13 -3.85 -38.02
N ILE A 65 -2.72 -3.91 -39.21
CA ILE A 65 -4.18 -3.83 -39.38
C ILE A 65 -4.86 -5.06 -38.76
N TRP A 66 -4.30 -6.24 -38.97
CA TRP A 66 -4.78 -7.49 -38.35
C TRP A 66 -4.70 -7.43 -36.83
N LEU A 67 -3.57 -7.01 -36.28
CA LEU A 67 -3.36 -6.89 -34.83
C LEU A 67 -4.28 -5.83 -34.21
N GLN A 68 -4.56 -4.73 -34.90
CA GLN A 68 -5.55 -3.74 -34.44
C GLN A 68 -6.95 -4.35 -34.32
N SER A 69 -7.39 -5.18 -35.27
CA SER A 69 -8.69 -5.86 -35.22
C SER A 69 -8.74 -6.86 -34.06
N ILE A 70 -7.67 -7.64 -33.86
CA ILE A 70 -7.51 -8.55 -32.72
C ILE A 70 -7.54 -7.77 -31.40
N ARG A 71 -6.85 -6.63 -31.31
CA ARG A 71 -6.84 -5.77 -30.14
C ARG A 71 -8.25 -5.27 -29.80
N ILE A 72 -9.00 -4.81 -30.79
CA ILE A 72 -10.38 -4.34 -30.57
C ILE A 72 -11.24 -5.48 -30.02
N LEU A 73 -11.21 -6.67 -30.65
CA LEU A 73 -12.01 -7.81 -30.20
C LEU A 73 -11.56 -8.39 -28.86
N SER A 74 -10.27 -8.26 -28.49
CA SER A 74 -9.79 -8.67 -27.17
C SER A 74 -10.32 -7.80 -26.01
N ARG A 75 -11.00 -6.69 -26.30
CA ARG A 75 -11.74 -5.91 -25.28
C ARG A 75 -13.10 -6.52 -24.96
N ASP A 76 -13.66 -7.33 -25.86
CA ASP A 76 -14.93 -8.01 -25.67
C ASP A 76 -14.72 -9.36 -24.98
N ARG A 77 -15.26 -9.50 -23.76
CA ARG A 77 -15.17 -10.74 -22.98
C ARG A 77 -15.73 -11.96 -23.70
N SER A 78 -16.74 -11.78 -24.55
CA SER A 78 -17.36 -12.88 -25.31
C SER A 78 -16.44 -13.48 -26.37
N CYS A 79 -15.40 -12.74 -26.79
CA CYS A 79 -14.47 -13.14 -27.84
C CYS A 79 -13.12 -13.65 -27.29
N LEU A 80 -12.80 -13.35 -26.03
CA LEU A 80 -11.51 -13.65 -25.39
C LEU A 80 -11.09 -15.11 -25.55
N ASP A 81 -12.01 -16.05 -25.30
CA ASP A 81 -11.71 -17.48 -25.30
C ASP A 81 -11.11 -17.94 -26.63
N SER A 82 -11.55 -17.34 -27.75
CA SER A 82 -11.03 -17.65 -29.09
C SER A 82 -9.52 -17.34 -29.21
N PHE A 83 -9.03 -16.29 -28.56
CA PHE A 83 -7.64 -15.83 -28.65
C PHE A 83 -6.71 -16.44 -27.59
N THR A 84 -7.26 -17.21 -26.64
CA THR A 84 -6.52 -17.73 -25.47
C THR A 84 -5.88 -19.10 -25.71
N SER A 85 -5.63 -19.47 -26.97
CA SER A 85 -4.90 -20.69 -27.31
C SER A 85 -3.39 -20.50 -27.10
N ARG A 86 -2.65 -21.59 -26.84
CA ARG A 86 -1.18 -21.57 -26.73
C ARG A 86 -0.52 -21.00 -28.00
N ARG A 87 -1.00 -21.40 -29.18
CA ARG A 87 -0.45 -20.95 -30.48
C ARG A 87 -0.72 -19.46 -30.71
N SER A 88 -1.93 -19.00 -30.41
CA SER A 88 -2.30 -17.59 -30.53
C SER A 88 -1.44 -16.70 -29.62
N LEU A 89 -1.28 -17.09 -28.35
CA LEU A 89 -0.42 -16.36 -27.41
C LEU A 89 1.05 -16.37 -27.85
N GLN A 90 1.55 -17.50 -28.34
CA GLN A 90 2.91 -17.61 -28.85
C GLN A 90 3.13 -16.74 -30.10
N ALA A 91 2.17 -16.70 -31.03
CA ALA A 91 2.23 -15.83 -32.20
C ALA A 91 2.28 -14.35 -31.81
N LEU A 92 1.40 -13.91 -30.89
CA LEU A 92 1.43 -12.55 -30.36
C LEU A 92 2.74 -12.24 -29.63
N ALA A 93 3.28 -13.17 -28.83
CA ALA A 93 4.57 -13.01 -28.17
C ALA A 93 5.73 -12.92 -29.16
N CYS A 94 5.68 -13.67 -30.28
CA CYS A 94 6.66 -13.57 -31.36
C CYS A 94 6.60 -12.20 -32.04
N TYR A 95 5.41 -11.69 -32.39
CA TYR A 95 5.25 -10.36 -32.98
C TYR A 95 5.62 -9.22 -32.01
N ALA A 96 5.39 -9.42 -30.71
CA ALA A 96 5.85 -8.52 -29.66
C ALA A 96 7.36 -8.64 -29.39
N GLY A 97 8.06 -9.63 -29.95
CA GLY A 97 9.49 -9.89 -29.75
C GLY A 97 9.87 -10.41 -28.35
N ILE A 98 8.91 -10.94 -27.59
CA ILE A 98 9.08 -11.43 -26.21
C ILE A 98 8.88 -12.95 -26.07
N SER A 99 8.79 -13.66 -27.20
CA SER A 99 8.79 -15.13 -27.20
C SER A 99 10.20 -15.68 -26.93
N ALA A 100 10.30 -16.72 -26.10
CA ALA A 100 11.54 -17.44 -25.83
C ALA A 100 12.07 -18.21 -27.06
N SER A 101 11.23 -18.44 -28.07
CA SER A 101 11.47 -19.39 -29.17
C SER A 101 12.40 -18.89 -30.29
N GLN A 102 13.19 -17.83 -30.10
CA GLN A 102 14.00 -17.25 -31.19
C GLN A 102 15.28 -18.05 -31.46
N GLY A 103 15.13 -19.14 -32.22
CA GLY A 103 16.23 -19.93 -32.81
C GLY A 103 16.66 -19.47 -34.21
N SER A 104 16.08 -18.40 -34.76
CA SER A 104 16.42 -17.86 -36.10
C SER A 104 16.69 -16.36 -36.03
N VAL A 105 17.60 -15.90 -36.90
CA VAL A 105 18.02 -14.49 -37.05
C VAL A 105 16.82 -13.54 -36.92
N PRO A 106 16.84 -12.54 -36.01
CA PRO A 106 15.70 -11.68 -35.78
C PRO A 106 15.34 -10.91 -37.06
N GLU A 107 14.15 -11.14 -37.60
CA GLU A 107 13.53 -10.21 -38.55
C GLU A 107 13.46 -8.84 -37.84
N PRO A 108 13.85 -7.72 -38.49
CA PRO A 108 13.81 -6.41 -37.84
C PRO A 108 12.41 -6.13 -37.30
N LEU A 109 12.33 -5.85 -36.00
CA LEU A 109 11.05 -5.63 -35.33
C LEU A 109 10.45 -4.31 -35.80
N ASN A 110 9.27 -4.38 -36.42
CA ASN A 110 8.46 -3.20 -36.68
C ASN A 110 7.78 -2.76 -35.37
N MET A 111 8.06 -1.53 -34.92
CA MET A 111 7.57 -1.03 -33.63
C MET A 111 6.05 -0.92 -33.55
N ASP A 112 5.35 -0.66 -34.67
CA ASP A 112 3.88 -0.63 -34.70
C ASP A 112 3.30 -2.03 -34.48
N VAL A 113 3.94 -3.06 -35.05
CA VAL A 113 3.57 -4.47 -34.86
C VAL A 113 3.82 -4.89 -33.41
N VAL A 114 4.97 -4.52 -32.85
CA VAL A 114 5.30 -4.79 -31.44
C VAL A 114 4.27 -4.14 -30.52
N LEU A 115 3.99 -2.86 -30.72
CA LEU A 115 3.05 -2.10 -29.90
C LEU A 115 1.64 -2.69 -29.92
N GLU A 116 1.11 -3.00 -31.10
CA GLU A 116 -0.23 -3.59 -31.21
C GLU A 116 -0.29 -5.00 -30.61
N SER A 117 0.79 -5.77 -30.72
CA SER A 117 0.89 -7.10 -30.10
C SER A 117 0.92 -7.03 -28.57
N LEU A 118 1.70 -6.09 -28.00
CA LEU A 118 1.73 -5.86 -26.55
C LEU A 118 0.37 -5.43 -26.00
N LYS A 119 -0.35 -4.55 -26.72
CA LYS A 119 -1.72 -4.17 -26.36
C LYS A 119 -2.68 -5.36 -26.36
N CYS A 120 -2.59 -6.24 -27.38
CA CYS A 120 -3.38 -7.48 -27.40
C CYS A 120 -3.07 -8.35 -26.17
N LEU A 121 -1.79 -8.60 -25.90
CA LEU A 121 -1.37 -9.41 -24.74
C LEU A 121 -1.84 -8.80 -23.42
N CYS A 122 -1.77 -7.48 -23.25
CA CYS A 122 -2.28 -6.81 -22.06
C CYS A 122 -3.79 -7.05 -21.87
N ASN A 123 -4.60 -6.92 -22.93
CA ASN A 123 -6.04 -7.18 -22.85
C ASN A 123 -6.35 -8.63 -22.47
N LEU A 124 -5.68 -9.58 -23.11
CA LEU A 124 -5.86 -11.01 -22.87
C LEU A 124 -5.46 -11.40 -21.45
N VAL A 125 -4.28 -10.99 -20.98
CA VAL A 125 -3.77 -11.30 -19.64
C VAL A 125 -4.63 -10.64 -18.56
N LEU A 126 -5.08 -9.40 -18.77
CA LEU A 126 -5.94 -8.69 -17.81
C LEU A 126 -7.27 -9.43 -17.57
N SER A 127 -7.84 -10.04 -18.62
CA SER A 127 -9.23 -10.50 -18.60
C SER A 127 -9.41 -12.02 -18.62
N SER A 128 -8.37 -12.80 -18.98
CA SER A 128 -8.44 -14.26 -19.09
C SER A 128 -7.43 -14.97 -18.17
N PRO A 129 -7.89 -15.76 -17.17
CA PRO A 129 -7.03 -16.62 -16.37
C PRO A 129 -6.25 -17.65 -17.18
N VAL A 130 -6.82 -18.13 -18.30
CA VAL A 130 -6.15 -19.07 -19.20
C VAL A 130 -4.96 -18.41 -19.88
N ALA A 131 -5.12 -17.17 -20.37
CA ALA A 131 -4.00 -16.39 -20.93
C ALA A 131 -2.91 -16.12 -19.88
N GLN A 132 -3.27 -15.84 -18.63
CA GLN A 132 -2.31 -15.64 -17.55
C GLN A 132 -1.44 -16.89 -17.32
N ALA A 133 -2.06 -18.07 -17.27
CA ALA A 133 -1.35 -19.34 -17.10
C ALA A 133 -0.44 -19.67 -18.29
N LEU A 134 -0.93 -19.49 -19.51
CA LEU A 134 -0.15 -19.73 -20.73
C LEU A 134 1.01 -18.73 -20.89
N ALA A 135 0.82 -17.46 -20.51
CA ALA A 135 1.88 -16.46 -20.53
C ALA A 135 2.99 -16.78 -19.50
N ALA A 136 2.63 -17.31 -18.33
CA ALA A 136 3.58 -17.80 -17.33
C ALA A 136 4.36 -19.02 -17.86
N GLU A 137 3.67 -20.03 -18.40
CA GLU A 137 4.30 -21.23 -18.99
C GLU A 137 5.25 -20.86 -20.15
N ALA A 138 4.87 -19.88 -20.97
CA ALA A 138 5.71 -19.40 -22.08
C ALA A 138 6.93 -18.57 -21.63
N GLY A 139 7.07 -18.27 -20.33
CA GLY A 139 8.21 -17.53 -19.79
C GLY A 139 8.33 -16.09 -20.30
N LEU A 140 7.22 -15.44 -20.64
CA LEU A 140 7.23 -14.09 -21.26
C LEU A 140 7.94 -13.04 -20.38
N VAL A 141 7.90 -13.24 -19.06
CA VAL A 141 8.54 -12.36 -18.07
C VAL A 141 10.05 -12.21 -18.30
N VAL A 142 10.73 -13.28 -18.74
CA VAL A 142 12.19 -13.29 -18.94
C VAL A 142 12.58 -12.29 -20.03
N ARG A 143 11.93 -12.39 -21.19
CA ARG A 143 12.21 -11.52 -22.35
C ARG A 143 11.75 -10.08 -22.12
N LEU A 144 10.64 -9.89 -21.39
CA LEU A 144 10.20 -8.56 -20.95
C LEU A 144 11.24 -7.91 -20.04
N ALA A 145 11.73 -8.63 -19.03
CA ALA A 145 12.76 -8.14 -18.12
C ALA A 145 14.04 -7.78 -18.88
N GLU A 146 14.55 -8.68 -19.73
CA GLU A 146 15.72 -8.40 -20.58
C GLU A 146 15.56 -7.10 -21.39
N ARG A 147 14.39 -6.91 -22.03
CA ARG A 147 14.12 -5.71 -22.82
C ARG A 147 14.09 -4.43 -21.96
N VAL A 148 13.47 -4.48 -20.79
CA VAL A 148 13.47 -3.35 -19.83
C VAL A 148 14.91 -3.04 -19.38
N GLY A 149 15.75 -4.06 -19.19
CA GLY A 149 17.17 -3.88 -18.88
C GLY A 149 17.99 -3.21 -19.99
N LEU A 150 17.56 -3.32 -21.25
CA LEU A 150 18.23 -2.73 -22.42
C LEU A 150 17.84 -1.26 -22.69
N CYS A 151 16.95 -0.65 -21.90
CA CYS A 151 16.43 0.69 -22.13
C CYS A 151 17.49 1.80 -22.25
N ARG A 152 18.73 1.60 -21.74
CA ARG A 152 19.84 2.56 -21.93
C ARG A 152 20.48 2.49 -23.32
N GLN A 153 20.41 1.34 -23.99
CA GLN A 153 21.14 1.04 -25.23
C GLN A 153 20.23 0.99 -26.46
N SER A 154 18.94 0.70 -26.27
CA SER A 154 17.97 0.59 -27.35
C SER A 154 17.00 1.77 -27.33
N SER A 155 16.88 2.48 -28.45
CA SER A 155 15.95 3.60 -28.64
C SER A 155 14.51 3.10 -28.87
N PHE A 156 13.93 2.38 -27.90
CA PHE A 156 12.53 1.95 -27.97
C PHE A 156 11.59 3.16 -27.80
N PRO A 157 10.50 3.27 -28.58
CA PRO A 157 9.49 4.31 -28.39
C PRO A 157 8.83 4.24 -27.00
N HIS A 158 8.37 5.39 -26.47
CA HIS A 158 7.70 5.48 -25.17
C HIS A 158 6.55 4.47 -25.05
N ASP A 159 5.66 4.38 -26.05
CA ASP A 159 4.49 3.50 -26.00
C ASP A 159 4.88 2.02 -25.83
N VAL A 160 5.94 1.57 -26.52
CA VAL A 160 6.43 0.19 -26.40
C VAL A 160 6.95 -0.06 -24.98
N GLN A 161 7.79 0.83 -24.46
CA GLN A 161 8.29 0.72 -23.08
C GLN A 161 7.15 0.72 -22.06
N PHE A 162 6.16 1.58 -22.24
CA PHE A 162 4.98 1.64 -21.36
C PHE A 162 4.19 0.33 -21.40
N PHE A 163 3.92 -0.23 -22.57
CA PHE A 163 3.18 -1.48 -22.69
C PHE A 163 3.98 -2.72 -22.27
N ASP A 164 5.31 -2.72 -22.40
CA ASP A 164 6.18 -3.73 -21.79
C ASP A 164 6.03 -3.72 -20.25
N LEU A 165 6.14 -2.54 -19.63
CA LEU A 165 5.96 -2.35 -18.19
C LEU A 165 4.53 -2.68 -17.73
N ARG A 166 3.52 -2.30 -18.51
CA ARG A 166 2.11 -2.62 -18.21
C ARG A 166 1.87 -4.12 -18.26
N LEU A 167 2.42 -4.83 -19.25
CA LEU A 167 2.30 -6.28 -19.32
C LEU A 167 3.02 -6.95 -18.13
N LEU A 168 4.21 -6.45 -17.76
CA LEU A 168 4.96 -6.91 -16.60
C LEU A 168 4.18 -6.69 -15.28
N PHE A 169 3.52 -5.53 -15.14
CA PHE A 169 2.61 -5.24 -14.04
C PHE A 169 1.45 -6.26 -13.97
N LEU A 170 0.77 -6.52 -15.09
CA LEU A 170 -0.35 -7.45 -15.12
C LEU A 170 0.08 -8.88 -14.75
N LEU A 171 1.19 -9.35 -15.32
CA LEU A 171 1.71 -10.68 -15.03
C LEU A 171 2.08 -10.82 -13.55
N THR A 172 2.82 -9.86 -12.98
CA THR A 172 3.24 -9.90 -11.56
C THR A 172 2.08 -9.68 -10.57
N ALA A 173 1.04 -8.96 -10.97
CA ALA A 173 -0.16 -8.77 -10.17
C ALA A 173 -1.00 -10.05 -10.10
N LEU A 174 -1.17 -10.74 -11.24
CA LEU A 174 -2.14 -11.82 -11.41
C LEU A 174 -1.53 -13.22 -11.21
N ARG A 175 -0.20 -13.38 -11.31
CA ARG A 175 0.51 -14.65 -11.22
C ARG A 175 1.60 -14.62 -10.15
N THR A 176 1.44 -15.44 -9.11
CA THR A 176 2.37 -15.49 -7.97
C THR A 176 3.70 -16.15 -8.33
N ASP A 177 3.69 -17.15 -9.20
CA ASP A 177 4.88 -17.81 -9.76
C ASP A 177 5.73 -16.82 -10.58
N VAL A 178 5.10 -16.04 -11.47
CA VAL A 178 5.80 -15.01 -12.25
C VAL A 178 6.36 -13.90 -11.34
N ARG A 179 5.63 -13.52 -10.30
CA ARG A 179 6.09 -12.57 -9.29
C ARG A 179 7.36 -13.05 -8.58
N GLN A 180 7.37 -14.31 -8.13
CA GLN A 180 8.53 -14.91 -7.47
C GLN A 180 9.73 -15.05 -8.43
N GLN A 181 9.49 -15.51 -9.65
CA GLN A 181 10.51 -15.61 -10.69
C GLN A 181 11.15 -14.24 -10.99
N LEU A 182 10.34 -13.18 -11.15
CA LEU A 182 10.88 -11.84 -11.37
C LEU A 182 11.68 -11.35 -10.17
N PHE A 183 11.22 -11.62 -8.94
CA PHE A 183 11.90 -11.21 -7.72
C PHE A 183 13.27 -11.91 -7.55
N GLN A 184 13.29 -13.24 -7.54
CA GLN A 184 14.47 -14.05 -7.18
C GLN A 184 15.37 -14.34 -8.39
N GLU A 185 14.82 -14.97 -9.44
CA GLU A 185 15.63 -15.46 -10.56
C GLU A 185 16.12 -14.34 -11.48
N LEU A 186 15.26 -13.34 -11.73
CA LEU A 186 15.55 -12.25 -12.67
C LEU A 186 16.05 -10.97 -12.01
N GLN A 187 16.27 -10.98 -10.69
CA GLN A 187 16.80 -9.84 -9.94
C GLN A 187 15.97 -8.55 -10.19
N GLY A 188 14.65 -8.72 -10.24
CA GLY A 188 13.70 -7.73 -10.72
C GLY A 188 13.72 -6.42 -9.95
N VAL A 189 14.04 -6.46 -8.65
CA VAL A 189 14.21 -5.24 -7.84
C VAL A 189 15.34 -4.38 -8.40
N ARG A 190 16.53 -4.94 -8.59
CA ARG A 190 17.70 -4.21 -9.14
C ARG A 190 17.41 -3.68 -10.54
N LEU A 191 16.81 -4.50 -11.39
CA LEU A 191 16.48 -4.17 -12.77
C LEU A 191 15.49 -3.00 -12.85
N LEU A 192 14.38 -3.08 -12.10
CA LEU A 192 13.33 -2.07 -12.12
C LEU A 192 13.76 -0.78 -11.45
N THR A 193 14.58 -0.86 -10.40
CA THR A 193 15.13 0.33 -9.79
C THR A 193 16.06 1.07 -10.76
N ARG A 194 16.90 0.34 -11.51
CA ARG A 194 17.70 0.97 -12.56
C ARG A 194 16.84 1.59 -13.67
N ALA A 195 15.74 0.93 -14.05
CA ALA A 195 14.80 1.50 -15.02
C ALA A 195 14.12 2.77 -14.49
N LEU A 196 13.82 2.81 -13.19
CA LEU A 196 13.25 3.99 -12.53
C LEU A 196 14.26 5.14 -12.52
N GLU A 197 15.52 4.89 -12.17
CA GLU A 197 16.61 5.88 -12.21
C GLU A 197 16.73 6.56 -13.57
N LEU A 198 16.75 5.76 -14.63
CA LEU A 198 16.80 6.25 -16.01
C LEU A 198 15.55 7.06 -16.37
N THR A 199 14.38 6.62 -15.93
CA THR A 199 13.11 7.30 -16.22
C THR A 199 13.01 8.66 -15.54
N LEU A 200 13.59 8.80 -14.33
CA LEU A 200 13.62 10.06 -13.60
C LEU A 200 14.76 11.00 -14.03
N GLY A 201 15.65 10.56 -14.92
CA GLY A 201 16.74 11.38 -15.45
C GLY A 201 17.81 11.74 -14.41
N MET A 202 17.91 10.98 -13.32
CA MET A 202 18.82 11.29 -12.22
C MET A 202 20.17 10.62 -12.50
N THR A 203 21.08 11.33 -13.15
CA THR A 203 22.50 10.93 -13.24
C THR A 203 23.32 11.70 -12.21
N GLU A 204 24.40 11.10 -11.70
CA GLU A 204 25.26 11.71 -10.69
C GLU A 204 25.76 13.09 -11.17
N GLY A 205 25.39 14.16 -10.44
CA GLY A 205 25.95 15.51 -10.63
C GLY A 205 25.09 16.53 -11.39
N GLU A 206 23.92 16.16 -11.92
CA GLU A 206 23.03 17.11 -12.63
C GLU A 206 21.88 17.60 -11.75
N ARG A 207 21.53 18.90 -11.86
CA ARG A 207 20.35 19.47 -11.19
C ARG A 207 19.09 18.74 -11.67
N HIS A 208 18.38 18.17 -10.71
CA HIS A 208 17.20 17.37 -10.97
C HIS A 208 16.06 18.24 -11.54
N PRO A 209 15.27 17.72 -12.51
CA PRO A 209 14.15 18.45 -13.06
C PRO A 209 13.05 18.65 -12.00
N GLU A 210 12.62 19.89 -11.79
CA GLU A 210 11.56 20.24 -10.82
C GLU A 210 10.21 19.58 -11.13
N LEU A 211 9.97 19.21 -12.40
CA LEU A 211 8.76 18.53 -12.84
C LEU A 211 9.10 17.42 -13.84
N LEU A 212 8.60 16.22 -13.57
CA LEU A 212 8.75 15.08 -14.46
C LEU A 212 7.76 15.20 -15.63
N PRO A 213 8.17 15.00 -16.89
CA PRO A 213 7.24 15.08 -18.01
C PRO A 213 6.19 13.93 -17.98
N PRO A 214 5.07 14.05 -18.71
CA PRO A 214 3.95 13.11 -18.62
C PRO A 214 4.32 11.67 -18.97
N GLN A 215 5.15 11.48 -20.01
CA GLN A 215 5.55 10.15 -20.49
C GLN A 215 6.45 9.42 -19.47
N GLU A 216 7.39 10.13 -18.89
CA GLU A 216 8.26 9.66 -17.81
C GLU A 216 7.43 9.34 -16.56
N THR A 217 6.44 10.19 -16.24
CA THR A 217 5.51 9.96 -15.13
C THR A 217 4.72 8.67 -15.30
N GLU A 218 4.19 8.40 -16.50
CA GLU A 218 3.47 7.16 -16.79
C GLU A 218 4.36 5.92 -16.65
N ARG A 219 5.59 5.95 -17.21
CA ARG A 219 6.55 4.84 -17.07
C ARG A 219 6.96 4.62 -15.62
N ALA A 220 7.25 5.69 -14.88
CA ALA A 220 7.60 5.62 -13.47
C ALA A 220 6.47 5.01 -12.64
N MET A 221 5.21 5.37 -12.91
CA MET A 221 4.05 4.74 -12.25
C MET A 221 3.97 3.24 -12.52
N GLU A 222 4.18 2.80 -13.77
CA GLU A 222 4.19 1.36 -14.09
C GLU A 222 5.32 0.64 -13.35
N ILE A 223 6.54 1.18 -13.36
CA ILE A 223 7.69 0.61 -12.65
C ILE A 223 7.42 0.48 -11.15
N LEU A 224 6.90 1.54 -10.50
CA LEU A 224 6.58 1.52 -9.08
C LEU A 224 5.51 0.48 -8.73
N LYS A 225 4.52 0.28 -9.61
CA LYS A 225 3.51 -0.77 -9.43
C LYS A 225 4.10 -2.18 -9.55
N VAL A 226 5.02 -2.42 -10.50
CA VAL A 226 5.71 -3.71 -10.60
C VAL A 226 6.58 -3.95 -9.37
N LEU A 227 7.36 -2.95 -8.95
CA LEU A 227 8.16 -3.00 -7.72
C LEU A 227 7.30 -3.31 -6.50
N PHE A 228 6.14 -2.65 -6.36
CA PHE A 228 5.21 -2.94 -5.27
C PHE A 228 4.75 -4.41 -5.29
N ASN A 229 4.34 -4.93 -6.46
CA ASN A 229 3.87 -6.31 -6.58
C ASN A 229 4.93 -7.32 -6.16
N ILE A 230 6.18 -7.16 -6.61
CA ILE A 230 7.24 -8.14 -6.32
C ILE A 230 7.80 -8.03 -4.90
N THR A 231 7.60 -6.90 -4.21
CA THR A 231 8.10 -6.66 -2.85
C THR A 231 7.07 -6.94 -1.74
N PHE A 232 5.76 -6.85 -2.03
CA PHE A 232 4.70 -6.87 -1.02
C PHE A 232 4.66 -8.13 -0.12
N ASP A 233 4.73 -9.32 -0.73
CA ASP A 233 4.66 -10.60 0.01
C ASP A 233 6.04 -11.24 0.21
N SER A 234 6.97 -11.01 -0.74
CA SER A 234 8.28 -11.68 -0.77
C SER A 234 9.15 -11.25 0.40
N ILE A 235 9.13 -9.96 0.76
CA ILE A 235 9.94 -9.41 1.85
C ILE A 235 9.41 -9.84 3.21
N LYS A 236 8.09 -9.96 3.39
CA LYS A 236 7.50 -10.37 4.68
C LYS A 236 7.74 -11.86 4.97
N ARG A 237 7.61 -12.73 3.97
CA ARG A 237 7.80 -14.18 4.14
C ARG A 237 9.25 -14.56 4.44
N GLU A 238 10.21 -13.88 3.82
CA GLU A 238 11.64 -14.20 4.03
C GLU A 238 12.19 -13.66 5.36
N VAL A 239 11.57 -12.62 5.96
CA VAL A 239 11.93 -12.14 7.31
C VAL A 239 11.43 -13.08 8.41
N ASP A 240 10.34 -13.81 8.18
CA ASP A 240 9.73 -14.71 9.16
C ASP A 240 10.36 -16.12 9.19
N GLU A 241 10.97 -16.61 8.10
CA GLU A 241 11.40 -18.02 8.02
C GLU A 241 12.83 -18.35 8.47
N VAL A 242 13.86 -17.48 8.36
CA VAL A 242 15.18 -17.78 8.95
C VAL A 242 15.90 -16.48 9.28
N ARG A 243 16.42 -16.42 10.51
CA ARG A 243 17.47 -15.53 11.02
C ARG A 243 18.36 -14.96 9.90
N ALA A 244 18.00 -13.77 9.40
CA ALA A 244 18.82 -12.85 8.61
C ALA A 244 20.00 -13.52 7.87
N ASP A 245 19.72 -14.22 6.77
CA ASP A 245 20.78 -14.62 5.87
C ASP A 245 21.45 -13.35 5.31
N LEU A 246 22.76 -13.27 5.54
CA LEU A 246 23.68 -12.23 5.09
C LEU A 246 23.59 -12.00 3.55
N ASN A 247 23.03 -12.94 2.79
CA ASN A 247 22.88 -12.87 1.35
C ASN A 247 21.66 -12.04 0.89
N LEU A 248 20.52 -12.10 1.60
CA LEU A 248 19.38 -11.19 1.39
C LEU A 248 19.73 -9.75 1.79
N TRP A 249 20.57 -9.63 2.83
CA TRP A 249 21.16 -8.37 3.25
C TRP A 249 22.07 -7.76 2.17
N VAL A 250 22.75 -8.57 1.36
CA VAL A 250 23.57 -8.11 0.22
C VAL A 250 22.71 -7.71 -0.99
N GLU A 251 21.62 -8.41 -1.30
CA GLU A 251 20.72 -8.01 -2.41
C GLU A 251 19.92 -6.73 -2.09
N PHE A 252 19.50 -6.53 -0.83
CA PHE A 252 18.83 -5.30 -0.40
C PHE A 252 19.77 -4.14 -0.03
N ASN A 253 21.01 -4.39 0.43
CA ASN A 253 22.03 -3.34 0.47
C ASN A 253 22.44 -2.87 -0.94
N ASN A 254 22.19 -3.69 -1.96
CA ASN A 254 22.30 -3.32 -3.36
C ASN A 254 21.01 -2.74 -3.96
N LEU A 255 19.91 -2.61 -3.18
CA LEU A 255 19.00 -1.48 -3.36
C LEU A 255 19.79 -0.27 -2.88
N ASP A 256 20.69 0.15 -3.76
CA ASP A 256 21.78 1.09 -3.52
C ASP A 256 21.28 2.22 -2.61
N ILE A 257 22.10 2.70 -1.68
CA ILE A 257 21.80 3.92 -0.92
C ILE A 257 21.38 5.03 -1.89
N SER A 258 21.94 5.01 -3.11
CA SER A 258 21.47 5.76 -4.28
C SER A 258 19.96 5.65 -4.51
N CYS A 259 19.35 4.46 -4.56
CA CYS A 259 17.92 4.21 -4.76
C CYS A 259 17.05 4.87 -3.70
N THR A 260 17.37 4.69 -2.42
CA THR A 260 16.55 5.23 -1.33
C THR A 260 16.78 6.75 -1.19
N CYS A 261 18.01 7.24 -1.42
CA CYS A 261 18.34 8.68 -1.44
C CYS A 261 17.68 9.36 -2.64
N PHE A 262 17.57 8.63 -3.75
CA PHE A 262 16.85 9.00 -4.96
C PHE A 262 15.34 9.04 -4.74
N PHE A 263 14.77 8.09 -3.99
CA PHE A 263 13.36 8.13 -3.57
C PHE A 263 13.08 9.33 -2.65
N ALA A 264 14.02 9.64 -1.75
CA ALA A 264 13.94 10.77 -0.85
C ALA A 264 14.03 12.12 -1.62
N GLY A 265 14.96 12.23 -2.57
CA GLY A 265 15.04 13.38 -3.50
C GLY A 265 13.83 13.49 -4.43
N PHE A 266 13.30 12.37 -4.92
CA PHE A 266 12.09 12.33 -5.74
C PHE A 266 10.84 12.80 -4.97
N LEU A 267 10.69 12.41 -3.71
CA LEU A 267 9.60 12.88 -2.84
C LEU A 267 9.72 14.39 -2.57
N GLN A 268 10.95 14.90 -2.48
CA GLN A 268 11.21 16.32 -2.32
C GLN A 268 10.85 17.13 -3.58
N ILE A 269 11.17 16.61 -4.76
CA ILE A 269 10.95 17.25 -6.06
C ILE A 269 9.48 17.18 -6.51
N SER A 270 8.85 16.00 -6.39
CA SER A 270 7.54 15.75 -6.99
C SER A 270 6.40 16.48 -6.29
N GLY A 271 6.63 16.96 -5.07
CA GLY A 271 5.56 17.46 -4.20
C GLY A 271 4.41 16.44 -4.11
N LEU A 272 3.21 16.93 -3.81
CA LEU A 272 1.99 16.12 -3.60
C LEU A 272 1.33 15.68 -4.92
N GLY A 273 2.13 15.16 -5.87
CA GLY A 273 1.69 14.71 -7.19
C GLY A 273 1.17 13.27 -7.23
N VAL A 274 0.77 12.82 -8.43
CA VAL A 274 0.13 11.50 -8.70
C VAL A 274 1.05 10.32 -8.33
N LEU A 275 2.36 10.47 -8.51
CA LEU A 275 3.36 9.43 -8.22
C LEU A 275 3.53 9.14 -6.72
N SER A 276 3.23 10.12 -5.85
CA SER A 276 3.47 10.04 -4.40
C SER A 276 2.78 8.85 -3.76
N HIS A 277 1.59 8.47 -4.25
CA HIS A 277 0.87 7.31 -3.73
C HIS A 277 1.62 6.00 -3.98
N HIS A 278 2.11 5.80 -5.21
CA HIS A 278 2.84 4.57 -5.57
C HIS A 278 4.20 4.51 -4.87
N ALA A 279 4.89 5.65 -4.72
CA ALA A 279 6.14 5.73 -3.97
C ALA A 279 5.93 5.37 -2.49
N VAL A 280 4.92 5.95 -1.83
CA VAL A 280 4.59 5.65 -0.43
C VAL A 280 4.21 4.17 -0.24
N ASN A 281 3.44 3.60 -1.16
CA ASN A 281 3.09 2.18 -1.09
C ASN A 281 4.33 1.29 -1.17
N LEU A 282 5.29 1.63 -2.04
CA LEU A 282 6.55 0.92 -2.15
C LEU A 282 7.39 1.07 -0.88
N LEU A 283 7.48 2.27 -0.29
CA LEU A 283 8.17 2.50 0.97
C LEU A 283 7.62 1.61 2.10
N GLY A 284 6.30 1.40 2.13
CA GLY A 284 5.65 0.52 3.09
C GLY A 284 6.02 -0.96 2.97
N ASN A 285 6.63 -1.38 1.86
CA ASN A 285 7.13 -2.74 1.66
C ASN A 285 8.61 -2.89 1.99
N LEU A 286 9.36 -1.78 2.11
CA LEU A 286 10.80 -1.86 2.38
C LEU A 286 11.07 -2.36 3.81
N PRO A 287 12.17 -3.09 4.04
CA PRO A 287 12.62 -3.41 5.39
C PRO A 287 12.81 -2.13 6.21
N VAL A 288 12.44 -2.18 7.49
CA VAL A 288 12.43 -1.01 8.38
C VAL A 288 13.78 -0.28 8.41
N LYS A 289 14.90 -1.03 8.39
CA LYS A 289 16.27 -0.50 8.40
C LYS A 289 16.63 0.33 7.15
N CYS A 290 15.93 0.14 6.04
CA CYS A 290 16.16 0.92 4.82
C CYS A 290 15.51 2.31 4.89
N LEU A 291 14.60 2.54 5.83
CA LEU A 291 13.93 3.84 5.99
C LEU A 291 14.86 4.91 6.58
N ASP A 292 16.00 4.52 7.16
CA ASP A 292 17.01 5.42 7.70
C ASP A 292 17.45 6.49 6.68
N VAL A 293 17.55 6.10 5.41
CA VAL A 293 17.97 7.02 4.34
C VAL A 293 17.03 8.22 4.18
N LEU A 294 15.75 8.09 4.53
CA LEU A 294 14.79 9.20 4.44
C LEU A 294 15.20 10.40 5.33
N LEU A 295 16.13 10.19 6.27
CA LEU A 295 16.63 11.20 7.19
C LEU A 295 18.14 11.49 7.03
N THR A 296 18.87 10.75 6.19
CA THR A 296 20.33 10.96 6.00
C THR A 296 20.66 11.92 4.86
N LEU A 297 19.66 12.51 4.20
CA LEU A 297 19.90 13.52 3.16
C LEU A 297 20.64 14.73 3.73
N GLU A 298 21.71 15.14 3.05
CA GLU A 298 22.45 16.35 3.45
C GLU A 298 21.53 17.57 3.37
N PRO A 299 21.47 18.38 4.44
CA PRO A 299 20.69 19.61 4.41
C PRO A 299 21.33 20.62 3.45
N HIS A 300 20.52 21.20 2.58
CA HIS A 300 20.91 22.32 1.72
C HIS A 300 20.28 23.64 2.21
N GLU A 301 20.71 24.76 1.65
CA GLU A 301 20.14 26.07 1.99
C GLU A 301 18.61 26.07 1.77
N GLY A 302 17.84 26.37 2.81
CA GLY A 302 16.37 26.31 2.80
C GLY A 302 15.75 24.95 3.18
N SER A 303 16.56 23.93 3.51
CA SER A 303 16.06 22.66 4.06
C SER A 303 15.41 22.85 5.43
N LEU A 304 14.40 22.02 5.73
CA LEU A 304 13.81 22.00 7.06
C LEU A 304 14.65 21.12 8.00
N GLU A 305 15.41 21.75 8.88
CA GLU A 305 16.23 21.04 9.86
C GLU A 305 15.55 20.96 11.24
N PHE A 306 15.67 19.80 11.89
CA PHE A 306 15.26 19.62 13.28
C PHE A 306 16.25 18.73 14.02
N LEU A 307 16.84 19.24 15.10
CA LEU A 307 17.92 18.56 15.85
C LEU A 307 19.12 18.15 14.97
N GLY A 308 19.48 19.00 13.98
CA GLY A 308 20.61 18.77 13.08
C GLY A 308 20.37 17.70 12.01
N VAL A 309 19.12 17.33 11.76
CA VAL A 309 18.71 16.32 10.77
C VAL A 309 17.69 16.93 9.80
N ASN A 310 17.79 16.59 8.52
CA ASN A 310 16.84 17.01 7.49
C ASN A 310 15.46 16.34 7.70
N MET A 311 14.40 17.14 7.74
CA MET A 311 13.01 16.73 7.93
C MET A 311 12.12 16.96 6.71
N ASP A 312 12.65 17.34 5.55
CA ASP A 312 11.85 17.68 4.38
C ASP A 312 11.01 16.50 3.89
N VAL A 313 11.60 15.32 3.79
CA VAL A 313 10.89 14.09 3.39
C VAL A 313 9.77 13.76 4.39
N ILE A 314 10.07 13.83 5.69
CA ILE A 314 9.08 13.57 6.75
C ILE A 314 7.94 14.58 6.70
N ARG A 315 8.25 15.86 6.44
CA ARG A 315 7.23 16.91 6.26
C ARG A 315 6.36 16.64 5.04
N VAL A 316 6.96 16.26 3.90
CA VAL A 316 6.22 15.91 2.67
C VAL A 316 5.28 14.73 2.93
N LEU A 317 5.76 13.67 3.59
CA LEU A 317 4.95 12.50 3.96
C LEU A 317 3.82 12.88 4.93
N LEU A 318 4.08 13.76 5.90
CA LEU A 318 3.07 14.26 6.83
C LEU A 318 1.98 15.06 6.10
N SER A 319 2.37 15.97 5.22
CA SER A 319 1.44 16.72 4.37
C SER A 319 0.68 15.81 3.39
N PHE A 320 1.30 14.74 2.90
CA PHE A 320 0.64 13.71 2.10
C PHE A 320 -0.46 13.01 2.88
N MET A 321 -0.13 12.52 4.08
CA MET A 321 -1.10 11.89 4.97
C MET A 321 -2.26 12.85 5.27
N GLU A 322 -1.97 14.10 5.62
CA GLU A 322 -3.01 15.08 5.93
C GLU A 322 -3.96 15.33 4.75
N LYS A 323 -3.45 15.48 3.51
CA LYS A 323 -4.31 15.58 2.32
C LYS A 323 -5.16 14.33 2.11
N ARG A 324 -4.61 13.14 2.34
CA ARG A 324 -5.33 11.86 2.19
C ARG A 324 -6.39 11.64 3.26
N LEU A 325 -6.24 12.18 4.46
CA LEU A 325 -7.26 12.11 5.51
C LEU A 325 -8.58 12.83 5.15
N HIS A 326 -8.55 13.74 4.17
CA HIS A 326 -9.76 14.37 3.64
C HIS A 326 -10.53 13.47 2.66
N GLN A 327 -9.92 12.39 2.18
CA GLN A 327 -10.56 11.42 1.28
C GLN A 327 -11.33 10.39 2.12
N THR A 328 -12.66 10.34 1.99
CA THR A 328 -13.51 9.43 2.77
C THR A 328 -13.56 8.01 2.17
N HIS A 329 -13.32 7.86 0.87
CA HIS A 329 -13.33 6.57 0.18
C HIS A 329 -11.94 5.94 0.18
N ARG A 330 -11.89 4.60 0.34
CA ARG A 330 -10.66 3.78 0.31
C ARG A 330 -9.56 4.31 1.24
N LEU A 331 -9.97 4.72 2.44
CA LEU A 331 -9.07 5.28 3.44
C LEU A 331 -7.93 4.30 3.78
N LYS A 332 -8.23 3.02 3.95
CA LYS A 332 -7.24 1.95 4.20
C LYS A 332 -6.04 2.01 3.24
N GLU A 333 -6.31 1.94 1.93
CA GLU A 333 -5.27 1.97 0.89
C GLU A 333 -4.56 3.32 0.81
N SER A 334 -5.22 4.40 1.24
CA SER A 334 -4.73 5.77 1.07
C SER A 334 -3.86 6.26 2.23
N VAL A 335 -4.18 5.87 3.48
CA VAL A 335 -3.48 6.38 4.68
C VAL A 335 -2.68 5.33 5.44
N ALA A 336 -3.02 4.04 5.37
CA ALA A 336 -2.31 3.03 6.15
C ALA A 336 -0.82 2.90 5.74
N PRO A 337 -0.45 2.96 4.43
CA PRO A 337 0.95 2.89 4.03
C PRO A 337 1.77 4.06 4.57
N VAL A 338 1.30 5.30 4.41
CA VAL A 338 2.03 6.49 4.92
C VAL A 338 2.12 6.51 6.44
N LEU A 339 1.05 6.14 7.15
CA LEU A 339 1.09 6.05 8.61
C LEU A 339 2.10 5.00 9.07
N SER A 340 2.17 3.85 8.39
CA SER A 340 3.13 2.79 8.73
C SER A 340 4.57 3.27 8.55
N VAL A 341 4.89 3.90 7.41
CA VAL A 341 6.22 4.48 7.15
C VAL A 341 6.58 5.53 8.18
N LEU A 342 5.68 6.49 8.46
CA LEU A 342 5.92 7.53 9.47
C LEU A 342 6.09 6.95 10.88
N THR A 343 5.36 5.89 11.21
CA THR A 343 5.46 5.18 12.49
C THR A 343 6.83 4.55 12.65
N GLU A 344 7.30 3.82 11.64
CA GLU A 344 8.60 3.16 11.69
C GLU A 344 9.75 4.18 11.72
N CYS A 345 9.69 5.25 10.91
CA CYS A 345 10.65 6.35 10.99
C CYS A 345 10.68 7.00 12.40
N ALA A 346 9.51 7.19 13.02
CA ALA A 346 9.42 7.73 14.39
C ALA A 346 9.91 6.73 15.46
N ARG A 347 9.75 5.43 15.23
CA ARG A 347 10.26 4.41 16.15
C ARG A 347 11.79 4.38 16.12
N MET A 348 12.38 4.39 14.93
CA MET A 348 13.84 4.30 14.72
C MET A 348 14.58 5.60 15.05
N HIS A 349 14.06 6.77 14.64
CA HIS A 349 14.78 8.04 14.74
C HIS A 349 14.16 8.99 15.76
N ARG A 350 14.92 9.31 16.81
CA ARG A 350 14.53 10.30 17.83
C ARG A 350 14.21 11.69 17.24
N PRO A 351 14.99 12.25 16.29
CA PRO A 351 14.66 13.53 15.65
C PRO A 351 13.30 13.49 14.93
N ALA A 352 13.03 12.44 14.15
CA ALA A 352 11.76 12.24 13.45
C ALA A 352 10.59 12.19 14.44
N ARG A 353 10.73 11.40 15.51
CA ARG A 353 9.69 11.25 16.54
C ARG A 353 9.35 12.58 17.21
N LYS A 354 10.36 13.33 17.65
CA LYS A 354 10.16 14.63 18.30
C LYS A 354 9.58 15.66 17.34
N PHE A 355 10.04 15.68 16.09
CA PHE A 355 9.48 16.52 15.03
C PHE A 355 8.00 16.21 14.78
N LEU A 356 7.67 14.94 14.51
CA LEU A 356 6.29 14.49 14.27
C LEU A 356 5.39 14.71 15.48
N LYS A 357 5.87 14.47 16.70
CA LYS A 357 5.13 14.76 17.94
C LYS A 357 4.80 16.24 18.03
N ALA A 358 5.74 17.14 17.74
CA ALA A 358 5.50 18.58 17.79
C ALA A 358 4.45 19.04 16.75
N GLN A 359 4.43 18.43 15.56
CA GLN A 359 3.49 18.76 14.49
C GLN A 359 2.09 18.14 14.71
N VAL A 360 2.04 16.87 15.13
CA VAL A 360 0.78 16.09 15.24
C VAL A 360 0.13 16.24 16.61
N LEU A 361 0.91 16.24 17.69
CA LEU A 361 0.47 16.25 19.09
C LEU A 361 1.08 17.44 19.84
N PRO A 362 0.79 18.69 19.42
CA PRO A 362 1.31 19.87 20.12
C PRO A 362 0.83 19.89 21.59
N PRO A 363 1.59 20.55 22.50
CA PRO A 363 1.20 20.67 23.90
C PRO A 363 -0.27 21.11 24.08
N LEU A 364 -1.01 20.40 24.93
CA LEU A 364 -2.46 20.56 25.07
C LEU A 364 -2.79 21.87 25.78
N ARG A 365 -3.38 22.83 25.05
CA ARG A 365 -4.00 24.03 25.63
C ARG A 365 -5.51 23.86 25.83
N ASP A 366 -6.19 23.23 24.88
CA ASP A 366 -7.62 22.90 25.01
C ASP A 366 -7.80 21.53 25.66
N VAL A 367 -8.38 21.56 26.86
CA VAL A 367 -8.72 20.39 27.68
C VAL A 367 -10.23 20.22 27.88
N ARG A 368 -11.06 21.05 27.24
CA ARG A 368 -12.53 21.02 27.39
C ARG A 368 -13.20 20.24 26.28
N THR A 369 -12.62 20.28 25.08
CA THR A 369 -13.13 19.55 23.91
C THR A 369 -12.64 18.10 23.93
N ARG A 370 -13.47 17.17 23.46
CA ARG A 370 -13.06 15.76 23.34
C ARG A 370 -11.92 15.60 22.33
N PRO A 371 -10.95 14.69 22.56
CA PRO A 371 -9.83 14.47 21.65
C PRO A 371 -10.21 14.20 20.19
N GLU A 372 -11.32 13.51 19.94
CA GLU A 372 -11.83 13.19 18.59
C GLU A 372 -12.62 14.33 17.91
N VAL A 373 -12.89 15.44 18.61
CA VAL A 373 -13.68 16.57 18.09
C VAL A 373 -12.76 17.74 17.75
N GLY A 374 -12.81 18.19 16.49
CA GLY A 374 -12.01 19.29 15.96
C GLY A 374 -11.42 18.97 14.59
N GLU A 375 -10.74 19.94 14.00
CA GLU A 375 -10.16 19.84 12.64
C GLU A 375 -8.63 19.77 12.62
N LEU A 376 -7.98 19.76 13.79
CA LEU A 376 -6.55 19.53 13.88
C LEU A 376 -6.20 18.09 13.47
N LEU A 377 -4.96 17.89 13.05
CA LEU A 377 -4.47 16.56 12.64
C LEU A 377 -4.62 15.52 13.76
N ARG A 378 -4.36 15.91 15.01
CA ARG A 378 -4.66 15.10 16.21
C ARG A 378 -6.11 14.60 16.19
N ASN A 379 -7.08 15.49 16.03
CA ASN A 379 -8.49 15.12 16.12
C ASN A 379 -8.87 14.14 15.01
N LYS A 380 -8.40 14.41 13.78
CA LYS A 380 -8.59 13.53 12.63
C LYS A 380 -8.04 12.13 12.88
N LEU A 381 -6.82 12.01 13.41
CA LEU A 381 -6.20 10.71 13.72
C LEU A 381 -6.88 9.99 14.90
N VAL A 382 -7.30 10.70 15.95
CA VAL A 382 -8.04 10.09 17.06
C VAL A 382 -9.39 9.52 16.58
N ARG A 383 -10.09 10.20 15.67
CA ARG A 383 -11.32 9.66 15.03
C ARG A 383 -11.06 8.33 14.31
N LEU A 384 -9.85 8.11 13.76
CA LEU A 384 -9.51 6.84 13.11
C LEU A 384 -9.34 5.69 14.09
N MET A 385 -9.02 5.94 15.36
CA MET A 385 -8.85 4.89 16.39
C MET A 385 -10.16 4.15 16.68
N THR A 386 -11.30 4.72 16.30
CA THR A 386 -12.63 4.09 16.41
C THR A 386 -13.24 3.78 15.05
N HIS A 387 -12.44 3.74 13.98
CA HIS A 387 -12.90 3.39 12.64
C HIS A 387 -13.33 1.91 12.55
N LEU A 388 -14.25 1.61 11.63
CA LEU A 388 -14.78 0.25 11.42
C LEU A 388 -13.72 -0.72 10.89
N ASP A 389 -12.84 -0.23 10.02
CA ASP A 389 -11.70 -1.00 9.49
C ASP A 389 -10.63 -1.19 10.58
N THR A 390 -10.33 -2.46 10.90
CA THR A 390 -9.39 -2.84 11.96
C THR A 390 -7.95 -2.43 11.66
N ASP A 391 -7.54 -2.42 10.40
CA ASP A 391 -6.18 -2.05 10.01
C ASP A 391 -5.98 -0.54 10.14
N VAL A 392 -6.95 0.26 9.68
CA VAL A 392 -6.91 1.72 9.84
C VAL A 392 -6.85 2.11 11.32
N LYS A 393 -7.72 1.51 12.14
CA LYS A 393 -7.74 1.71 13.59
C LYS A 393 -6.39 1.38 14.22
N ARG A 394 -5.83 0.20 13.91
CA ARG A 394 -4.58 -0.28 14.48
C ARG A 394 -3.43 0.64 14.11
N VAL A 395 -3.28 0.97 12.83
CA VAL A 395 -2.16 1.78 12.33
C VAL A 395 -2.22 3.22 12.84
N ALA A 396 -3.42 3.82 12.93
CA ALA A 396 -3.57 5.17 13.49
C ALA A 396 -3.25 5.21 14.99
N ALA A 397 -3.74 4.23 15.76
CA ALA A 397 -3.47 4.14 17.20
C ALA A 397 -1.98 3.87 17.47
N GLU A 398 -1.35 3.00 16.67
CA GLU A 398 0.07 2.68 16.75
C GLU A 398 0.95 3.91 16.50
N PHE A 399 0.65 4.67 15.45
CA PHE A 399 1.37 5.91 15.14
C PHE A 399 1.35 6.89 16.32
N LEU A 400 0.16 7.17 16.86
CA LEU A 400 0.01 8.07 18.00
C LEU A 400 0.69 7.53 19.27
N PHE A 401 0.71 6.21 19.47
CA PHE A 401 1.40 5.57 20.59
C PHE A 401 2.91 5.74 20.50
N VAL A 402 3.51 5.52 19.32
CA VAL A 402 4.94 5.75 19.08
C VAL A 402 5.31 7.22 19.25
N LEU A 403 4.48 8.17 18.79
CA LEU A 403 4.70 9.61 19.05
C LEU A 403 4.63 9.98 20.54
N CYS A 404 3.92 9.18 21.34
CA CYS A 404 3.91 9.29 22.79
C CYS A 404 5.11 8.61 23.46
N SER A 405 6.11 8.14 22.68
CA SER A 405 7.25 7.34 23.14
C SER A 405 6.78 6.07 23.86
N GLU A 406 5.71 5.47 23.33
CA GLU A 406 5.07 4.25 23.86
C GLU A 406 4.67 4.37 25.35
N SER A 407 4.42 5.59 25.82
CA SER A 407 4.00 5.85 27.19
C SER A 407 2.47 5.81 27.32
N VAL A 408 1.94 4.83 28.05
CA VAL A 408 0.48 4.69 28.30
C VAL A 408 -0.14 5.96 28.89
N PRO A 409 0.42 6.59 29.95
CA PRO A 409 -0.16 7.81 30.51
C PRO A 409 -0.20 8.98 29.51
N ARG A 410 0.87 9.14 28.73
CA ARG A 410 0.96 10.21 27.73
C ARG A 410 0.00 9.96 26.57
N PHE A 411 -0.13 8.70 26.15
CA PHE A 411 -1.06 8.29 25.12
C PHE A 411 -2.51 8.57 25.52
N ILE A 412 -2.90 8.21 26.76
CA ILE A 412 -4.23 8.52 27.31
C ILE A 412 -4.45 10.04 27.39
N LYS A 413 -3.45 10.81 27.84
CA LYS A 413 -3.53 12.28 27.86
C LYS A 413 -3.94 12.88 26.51
N TYR A 414 -3.33 12.41 25.42
CA TYR A 414 -3.59 12.98 24.09
C TYR A 414 -4.82 12.40 23.39
N THR A 415 -5.21 11.15 23.67
CA THR A 415 -6.24 10.44 22.89
C THR A 415 -7.53 10.18 23.67
N GLY A 416 -7.51 10.24 25.00
CA GLY A 416 -8.60 9.77 25.86
C GLY A 416 -8.62 8.24 25.95
N TYR A 417 -8.83 7.71 27.17
CA TYR A 417 -8.78 6.26 27.40
C TYR A 417 -9.83 5.50 26.59
N GLY A 418 -11.01 6.06 26.34
CA GLY A 418 -12.04 5.43 25.52
C GLY A 418 -11.57 5.09 24.10
N ASN A 419 -10.80 6.00 23.47
CA ASN A 419 -10.22 5.78 22.15
C ASN A 419 -8.97 4.85 22.24
N ALA A 420 -8.16 5.02 23.28
CA ALA A 420 -6.91 4.26 23.49
C ALA A 420 -7.13 2.78 23.87
N ALA A 421 -8.25 2.45 24.52
CA ALA A 421 -8.51 1.14 25.13
C ALA A 421 -8.35 -0.01 24.14
N GLY A 422 -8.72 0.17 22.86
CA GLY A 422 -8.59 -0.87 21.84
C GLY A 422 -7.13 -1.30 21.61
N LEU A 423 -6.21 -0.33 21.50
CA LEU A 423 -4.78 -0.63 21.33
C LEU A 423 -4.18 -1.18 22.64
N LEU A 424 -4.51 -0.57 23.78
CA LEU A 424 -3.99 -0.99 25.08
C LEU A 424 -4.39 -2.42 25.42
N ALA A 425 -5.64 -2.82 25.11
CA ALA A 425 -6.11 -4.19 25.29
C ALA A 425 -5.38 -5.16 24.35
N ALA A 426 -5.21 -4.80 23.07
CA ALA A 426 -4.52 -5.65 22.10
C ALA A 426 -3.03 -5.89 22.46
N ARG A 427 -2.39 -4.93 23.14
CA ARG A 427 -1.00 -5.05 23.63
C ARG A 427 -0.86 -5.56 25.06
N GLY A 428 -1.95 -5.85 25.76
CA GLY A 428 -1.88 -6.24 27.18
C GLY A 428 -1.35 -5.12 28.10
N LEU A 429 -1.51 -3.85 27.72
CA LEU A 429 -0.99 -2.68 28.45
C LEU A 429 -2.05 -2.01 29.35
N MET A 430 -3.21 -2.63 29.51
CA MET A 430 -4.30 -2.06 30.31
C MET A 430 -3.90 -1.90 31.78
N ALA A 431 -3.05 -2.79 32.31
CA ALA A 431 -2.55 -2.75 33.69
C ALA A 431 -1.37 -1.76 33.90
N GLY A 432 -1.02 -0.95 32.90
CA GLY A 432 0.09 0.02 33.01
C GLY A 432 1.48 -0.62 32.92
N GLY A 433 1.58 -1.82 32.32
CA GLY A 433 2.86 -2.45 32.00
C GLY A 433 3.76 -1.53 31.16
N ARG A 434 5.08 -1.65 31.35
CA ARG A 434 6.05 -0.91 30.52
C ARG A 434 6.26 -1.68 29.22
N PRO A 435 6.13 -1.05 28.04
CA PRO A 435 6.57 -1.67 26.80
C PRO A 435 8.09 -1.84 26.79
N GLU A 436 8.59 -2.82 26.04
CA GLU A 436 10.02 -3.16 25.91
C GLU A 436 10.85 -2.09 25.16
N GLY A 437 10.23 -0.98 24.73
CA GLY A 437 10.88 0.06 23.93
C GLY A 437 11.93 0.87 24.70
N GLN A 438 13.13 0.99 24.11
CA GLN A 438 14.22 1.82 24.64
C GLN A 438 14.02 3.29 24.27
N TYR A 439 13.29 4.04 25.09
CA TYR A 439 13.06 5.49 24.91
C TYR A 439 13.84 6.30 25.95
N SER A 440 14.44 7.42 25.52
CA SER A 440 14.98 8.42 26.46
C SER A 440 13.84 9.17 27.15
N GLU A 441 14.07 9.62 28.39
CA GLU A 441 13.12 10.45 29.11
C GLU A 441 12.84 11.73 28.30
N ASP A 442 11.57 11.93 27.93
CA ASP A 442 11.14 13.15 27.25
C ASP A 442 10.77 14.22 28.28
N GLU A 443 11.05 15.47 27.92
CA GLU A 443 10.67 16.67 28.69
C GLU A 443 9.17 16.72 28.99
N ASP A 444 8.84 17.28 30.16
CA ASP A 444 7.46 17.54 30.57
C ASP A 444 6.80 18.54 29.61
N THR A 445 5.81 18.05 28.84
CA THR A 445 5.06 18.87 27.87
C THR A 445 3.72 19.35 28.44
N ASP A 446 3.50 19.23 29.76
CA ASP A 446 2.30 19.71 30.42
C ASP A 446 2.31 21.26 30.43
N THR A 447 1.35 21.86 29.73
CA THR A 447 1.14 23.32 29.77
C THR A 447 0.51 23.73 31.10
N ASP A 448 0.56 25.03 31.42
CA ASP A 448 -0.02 25.55 32.66
C ASP A 448 -1.53 25.27 32.72
N GLU A 449 -2.25 25.44 31.60
CA GLU A 449 -3.69 25.13 31.52
C GLU A 449 -3.98 23.64 31.78
N TYR A 450 -3.12 22.75 31.28
CA TYR A 450 -3.26 21.32 31.53
C TYR A 450 -2.97 20.97 32.99
N LYS A 451 -1.94 21.58 33.61
CA LYS A 451 -1.58 21.35 35.02
C LYS A 451 -2.71 21.74 35.96
N GLU A 452 -3.35 22.88 35.71
CA GLU A 452 -4.51 23.35 36.47
C GLU A 452 -5.73 22.43 36.32
N ALA A 453 -5.98 21.95 35.09
CA ALA A 453 -7.14 21.13 34.79
C ALA A 453 -6.96 19.65 35.10
N LYS A 454 -5.73 19.15 35.29
CA LYS A 454 -5.37 17.72 35.38
C LYS A 454 -6.24 16.92 36.34
N ALA A 455 -6.57 17.50 37.50
CA ALA A 455 -7.41 16.86 38.51
C ALA A 455 -8.89 16.74 38.11
N SER A 456 -9.35 17.55 37.16
CA SER A 456 -10.75 17.63 36.71
C SER A 456 -10.98 16.96 35.34
N ILE A 457 -9.94 16.45 34.69
CA ILE A 457 -10.05 15.75 33.40
C ILE A 457 -10.53 14.33 33.65
N ASN A 458 -11.64 13.95 33.01
CA ASN A 458 -12.10 12.57 32.99
C ASN A 458 -11.17 11.73 32.09
N PRO A 459 -10.48 10.70 32.62
CA PRO A 459 -9.54 9.90 31.83
C PRO A 459 -10.19 9.18 30.64
N VAL A 460 -11.47 8.81 30.74
CA VAL A 460 -12.22 8.10 29.70
C VAL A 460 -12.49 9.00 28.50
N THR A 461 -13.02 10.21 28.76
CA THR A 461 -13.43 11.14 27.71
C THR A 461 -12.33 12.12 27.31
N GLY A 462 -11.25 12.20 28.08
CA GLY A 462 -10.09 13.06 27.80
C GLY A 462 -10.39 14.56 27.90
N ARG A 463 -11.48 14.95 28.56
CA ARG A 463 -11.90 16.35 28.74
C ARG A 463 -12.25 16.66 30.19
N VAL A 464 -12.22 17.95 30.52
CA VAL A 464 -12.82 18.48 31.75
C VAL A 464 -14.34 18.39 31.62
N GLU A 465 -14.98 17.68 32.53
CA GLU A 465 -16.43 17.61 32.62
C GLU A 465 -16.90 18.46 33.80
N GLU A 466 -17.98 19.20 33.61
CA GLU A 466 -18.65 19.85 34.72
C GLU A 466 -19.11 18.77 35.69
N LYS A 467 -18.83 18.96 36.98
CA LYS A 467 -19.28 18.02 38.00
C LYS A 467 -20.81 18.00 37.94
N PRO A 468 -21.44 16.85 37.63
CA PRO A 468 -22.88 16.78 37.63
C PRO A 468 -23.40 17.16 39.02
N PRO A 469 -24.60 17.77 39.11
CA PRO A 469 -25.22 18.05 40.40
C PRO A 469 -25.31 16.74 41.20
N ASN A 470 -25.07 16.82 42.51
CA ASN A 470 -25.04 15.61 43.33
C ASN A 470 -26.46 14.99 43.32
N PRO A 471 -26.64 13.75 42.82
CA PRO A 471 -27.96 13.13 42.76
C PRO A 471 -28.62 12.97 44.13
N MET A 472 -27.82 13.00 45.19
CA MET A 472 -28.24 12.85 46.58
C MET A 472 -28.43 14.21 47.29
N GLU A 473 -28.29 15.32 46.57
CA GLU A 473 -28.51 16.66 47.11
C GLU A 473 -29.98 16.87 47.45
N GLY A 474 -30.27 17.26 48.69
CA GLY A 474 -31.64 17.40 49.19
C GLY A 474 -32.30 16.11 49.71
N MET A 475 -31.62 14.96 49.66
CA MET A 475 -32.09 13.70 50.27
C MET A 475 -31.70 13.60 51.75
N THR A 476 -32.60 13.07 52.59
CA THR A 476 -32.28 12.70 53.98
C THR A 476 -31.37 11.47 54.03
N GLU A 477 -30.63 11.25 55.12
CA GLU A 477 -29.76 10.06 55.25
C GLU A 477 -30.53 8.73 55.08
N GLU A 478 -31.74 8.63 55.63
CA GLU A 478 -32.61 7.47 55.45
C GLU A 478 -32.98 7.23 53.96
N GLN A 479 -33.21 8.29 53.20
CA GLN A 479 -33.48 8.19 51.75
C GLN A 479 -32.23 7.74 50.99
N LYS A 480 -31.05 8.22 51.39
CA LYS A 480 -29.78 7.80 50.79
C LYS A 480 -29.54 6.31 51.02
N GLU A 481 -29.75 5.82 52.24
CA GLU A 481 -29.63 4.41 52.58
C GLU A 481 -30.63 3.55 51.80
N HIS A 482 -31.89 4.01 51.67
CA HIS A 482 -32.91 3.29 50.91
C HIS A 482 -32.54 3.15 49.43
N GLU A 483 -32.10 4.22 48.77
CA GLU A 483 -31.70 4.18 47.36
C GLU A 483 -30.42 3.36 47.16
N ALA A 484 -29.46 3.41 48.11
CA ALA A 484 -28.28 2.55 48.11
C ALA A 484 -28.66 1.06 48.18
N MET A 485 -29.57 0.69 49.08
CA MET A 485 -30.02 -0.70 49.22
C MET A 485 -30.76 -1.20 47.98
N LYS A 486 -31.53 -0.31 47.35
CA LYS A 486 -32.20 -0.58 46.06
C LYS A 486 -31.19 -0.81 44.94
N LEU A 487 -30.13 0.01 44.86
CA LEU A 487 -29.01 -0.17 43.93
C LEU A 487 -28.30 -1.51 44.13
N VAL A 488 -27.98 -1.89 45.37
CA VAL A 488 -27.37 -3.19 45.71
C VAL A 488 -28.26 -4.35 45.24
N ASN A 489 -29.56 -4.27 45.52
CA ASN A 489 -30.53 -5.28 45.06
C ASN A 489 -30.61 -5.36 43.53
N MET A 490 -30.48 -4.24 42.82
CA MET A 490 -30.42 -4.23 41.35
C MET A 490 -29.13 -4.87 40.82
N PHE A 491 -27.97 -4.53 41.39
CA PHE A 491 -26.69 -5.15 41.03
C PHE A 491 -26.67 -6.65 41.27
N ASP A 492 -27.17 -7.11 42.42
CA ASP A 492 -27.26 -8.53 42.77
C ASP A 492 -28.16 -9.30 41.78
N LYS A 493 -29.32 -8.74 41.43
CA LYS A 493 -30.21 -9.33 40.40
C LYS A 493 -29.53 -9.45 39.05
N LEU A 494 -28.87 -8.39 38.58
CA LEU A 494 -28.17 -8.38 37.30
C LEU A 494 -26.99 -9.37 37.28
N SER A 495 -26.27 -9.50 38.39
CA SER A 495 -25.15 -10.45 38.51
C SER A 495 -25.64 -11.90 38.56
N ARG A 496 -26.68 -12.20 39.35
CA ARG A 496 -27.28 -13.55 39.44
C ARG A 496 -27.84 -14.03 38.11
N HIS A 497 -28.42 -13.12 37.33
CA HIS A 497 -28.96 -13.42 36.00
C HIS A 497 -27.88 -13.43 34.91
N ARG A 498 -26.59 -13.28 35.27
CA ARG A 498 -25.44 -13.18 34.35
C ARG A 498 -25.60 -12.11 33.27
N VAL A 499 -26.38 -11.07 33.56
CA VAL A 499 -26.50 -9.90 32.68
C VAL A 499 -25.23 -9.05 32.77
N ILE A 500 -24.62 -8.99 33.96
CA ILE A 500 -23.32 -8.34 34.19
C ILE A 500 -22.35 -9.35 34.82
N GLN A 501 -21.10 -9.32 34.36
CA GLN A 501 -20.00 -10.09 34.94
C GLN A 501 -18.90 -9.15 35.39
N PRO A 502 -18.48 -9.20 36.68
CA PRO A 502 -17.32 -8.46 37.14
C PRO A 502 -16.06 -8.96 36.44
N MET A 503 -15.38 -8.06 35.74
CA MET A 503 -14.10 -8.33 35.08
C MET A 503 -12.95 -7.74 35.89
N GLY A 504 -11.80 -8.41 35.86
CA GLY A 504 -10.54 -7.95 36.42
C GLY A 504 -9.45 -7.93 35.35
N MET A 505 -8.28 -7.42 35.72
CA MET A 505 -7.10 -7.39 34.86
C MET A 505 -6.15 -8.49 35.33
N SER A 506 -5.68 -9.34 34.41
CA SER A 506 -4.63 -10.29 34.73
C SER A 506 -3.29 -9.58 35.00
N PRO A 507 -2.34 -10.23 35.70
CA PRO A 507 -0.96 -9.75 35.79
C PRO A 507 -0.29 -9.53 34.42
N ARG A 508 -0.80 -10.19 33.37
CA ARG A 508 -0.38 -10.03 31.97
C ARG A 508 -1.10 -8.89 31.22
N GLY A 509 -1.92 -8.11 31.94
CA GLY A 509 -2.64 -6.94 31.42
C GLY A 509 -3.78 -7.24 30.45
N GLN A 510 -4.29 -8.47 30.45
CA GLN A 510 -5.48 -8.88 29.69
C GLN A 510 -6.75 -8.78 30.55
N LEU A 511 -7.90 -8.59 29.91
CA LEU A 511 -9.21 -8.59 30.57
C LEU A 511 -9.67 -10.04 30.81
N THR A 512 -9.87 -10.40 32.08
CA THR A 512 -10.37 -11.72 32.51
C THR A 512 -11.44 -11.56 33.58
N SER A 513 -12.07 -12.64 34.05
CA SER A 513 -13.06 -12.52 35.13
C SER A 513 -12.39 -12.04 36.42
N LEU A 514 -13.10 -11.31 37.27
CA LEU A 514 -12.53 -10.83 38.54
C LEU A 514 -12.03 -11.98 39.45
N GLN A 515 -12.63 -13.15 39.34
CA GLN A 515 -12.21 -14.34 40.08
C GLN A 515 -10.88 -14.86 39.54
N ASP A 516 -10.75 -14.97 38.21
CA ASP A 516 -9.54 -15.45 37.55
C ASP A 516 -8.38 -14.48 37.74
N ALA A 517 -8.64 -13.17 37.59
CA ALA A 517 -7.65 -12.13 37.84
C ALA A 517 -7.08 -12.21 39.27
N LYS A 518 -7.94 -12.46 40.26
CA LYS A 518 -7.52 -12.65 41.65
C LYS A 518 -6.68 -13.91 41.83
N CYS A 519 -7.07 -15.03 41.22
CA CYS A 519 -6.32 -16.28 41.29
C CYS A 519 -4.92 -16.12 40.67
N GLU A 520 -4.84 -15.57 39.46
CA GLU A 520 -3.57 -15.34 38.75
C GLU A 520 -2.65 -14.38 39.50
N THR A 521 -3.20 -13.36 40.16
CA THR A 521 -2.41 -12.42 40.98
C THR A 521 -1.85 -13.10 42.23
N MET A 522 -2.63 -14.00 42.87
CA MET A 522 -2.18 -14.76 44.04
C MET A 522 -1.11 -15.81 43.66
N GLU A 523 -1.22 -16.46 42.51
CA GLU A 523 -0.21 -17.39 41.99
C GLU A 523 1.10 -16.69 41.57
N GLY A 524 1.01 -15.47 41.02
CA GLY A 524 2.18 -14.65 40.70
C GLY A 524 2.96 -14.17 41.92
N GLN A 525 2.30 -13.97 43.06
CA GLN A 525 2.95 -13.59 44.33
C GLN A 525 3.60 -14.78 45.05
N LEU A 526 3.11 -16.00 44.82
CA LEU A 526 3.69 -17.23 45.38
C LEU A 526 4.89 -17.76 44.57
N SER A 527 5.10 -17.28 43.35
CA SER A 527 6.24 -17.64 42.48
C SER A 527 7.41 -16.65 42.55
N SER A 528 7.25 -15.53 43.25
CA SER A 528 8.29 -14.54 43.52
C SER A 528 8.80 -14.66 44.96
N ASP A 529 9.44 -15.77 45.31
CA ASP A 529 10.31 -15.84 46.49
C ASP A 529 11.74 -15.40 46.12
N PRO A 530 12.50 -14.75 47.03
CA PRO A 530 13.73 -14.05 46.72
C PRO A 530 14.95 -14.98 46.86
N ASP A 531 15.24 -15.80 45.86
CA ASP A 531 16.57 -16.43 45.76
C ASP A 531 17.52 -15.49 45.02
N SER A 532 17.92 -14.42 45.73
CA SER A 532 19.15 -13.68 45.43
C SER A 532 20.15 -13.97 46.54
N ASP A 533 20.87 -15.08 46.41
CA ASP A 533 22.17 -15.21 47.08
C ASP A 533 23.15 -14.20 46.47
N PRO A 534 24.01 -13.54 47.26
CA PRO A 534 24.99 -12.60 46.76
C PRO A 534 26.23 -13.34 46.28
N ASP A 535 26.63 -13.11 45.02
CA ASP A 535 28.02 -13.18 44.56
C ASP A 535 28.28 -12.09 43.50
#